data_AF-A0A258QWS9-F1
#
_entry.id   AF-A0A258QWS9-F1
#
_cell.length_a   1.000
_cell.length_b   1.000
_cell.length_c   1.000
_cell.angle_alpha   90.00
_cell.angle_beta   90.00
_cell.angle_gamma   90.00
#
_symmetry.space_group_name_H-M   'P 1'
#
loop_
_entity.id
_entity.type
_entity.pdbx_description
1 polymer ?
#
loop_
_entity_poly.entity_id
_entity_poly.type
_entity_poly.pdbx_seq_one_letter_code
_entity_poly.pdbx_strand_id
1 'polypeptide(L)'
;MQTFQKGGAAGQKLAQGMCGGRWGGMMEGRCGGMTEGMMMGGAMPRGVDPAQLPESKSTGARLVNQYCAQCHGLPTPALHSAPGWAPVVGRMNARMQWMRQNSSMAIAAPTSDELKAILAYMQTHAT
;
A
#
# COMPACT_ATOMS: atom_id res chain seq x y z
N MET A 1 60.16 -19.01 43.70
CA MET A 1 60.89 -18.26 42.65
C MET A 1 59.91 -17.24 42.08
N GLN A 2 60.00 -15.96 42.45
CA GLN A 2 60.63 -14.88 41.65
C GLN A 2 59.87 -14.55 40.35
N THR A 3 58.99 -13.55 40.47
CA THR A 3 58.80 -12.31 39.67
C THR A 3 59.17 -12.24 38.17
N PHE A 4 58.57 -11.20 37.54
CA PHE A 4 58.92 -10.53 36.26
C PHE A 4 58.21 -11.04 35.00
N GLN A 5 57.76 -10.25 34.02
CA GLN A 5 57.31 -8.85 33.86
C GLN A 5 56.93 -8.69 32.36
N LYS A 6 56.12 -7.66 32.04
CA LYS A 6 56.04 -6.87 30.77
C LYS A 6 55.81 -7.62 29.44
N GLY A 7 54.75 -7.33 28.70
CA GLY A 7 54.56 -6.10 27.89
C GLY A 7 54.93 -6.43 26.43
N GLY A 8 54.26 -6.02 25.36
CA GLY A 8 53.11 -5.15 25.12
C GLY A 8 52.77 -5.20 23.62
N ALA A 9 52.16 -4.12 23.14
CA ALA A 9 51.98 -3.73 21.74
C ALA A 9 50.80 -4.33 20.94
N ALA A 10 49.83 -3.44 20.75
CA ALA A 10 49.25 -3.05 19.45
C ALA A 10 48.49 -4.10 18.63
N GLY A 11 47.17 -3.90 18.51
CA GLY A 11 46.42 -4.61 17.48
C GLY A 11 44.91 -4.43 17.42
N GLN A 12 44.32 -3.40 18.03
CA GLN A 12 42.89 -3.10 17.81
C GLN A 12 42.70 -2.49 16.42
N LYS A 13 42.58 -3.37 15.42
CA LYS A 13 42.11 -3.00 14.08
C LYS A 13 40.61 -2.81 14.13
N LEU A 14 40.22 -1.56 14.31
CA LEU A 14 38.92 -1.03 13.91
C LEU A 14 38.68 -1.44 12.46
N ALA A 15 37.68 -2.29 12.23
CA ALA A 15 37.16 -2.52 10.89
C ALA A 15 36.40 -1.25 10.46
N GLN A 16 37.15 -0.28 9.96
CA GLN A 16 36.65 0.82 9.17
C GLN A 16 36.02 0.22 7.91
N GLY A 17 34.70 0.14 7.85
CA GLY A 17 33.98 -0.08 6.61
C GLY A 17 34.32 1.06 5.65
N MET A 18 35.06 0.75 4.59
CA MET A 18 35.41 1.68 3.51
C MET A 18 34.16 1.98 2.68
N CYS A 19 33.43 3.04 3.03
CA CYS A 19 32.63 3.78 2.06
C CYS A 19 33.57 4.72 1.31
N GLY A 20 33.90 4.41 0.05
CA GLY A 20 34.82 5.28 -0.71
C GLY A 20 35.21 4.77 -2.09
N GLY A 21 34.23 4.40 -2.93
CA GLY A 21 34.45 4.26 -4.36
C GLY A 21 34.63 5.62 -5.01
N ARG A 22 35.87 5.95 -5.38
CA ARG A 22 36.29 7.17 -6.06
C ARG A 22 35.89 7.16 -7.54
N TRP A 23 34.67 7.60 -7.85
CA TRP A 23 34.29 8.03 -9.20
C TRP A 23 33.55 9.36 -9.09
N GLY A 24 34.08 10.37 -9.76
CA GLY A 24 33.63 11.76 -9.66
C GLY A 24 32.25 11.99 -10.28
N GLY A 25 31.52 12.94 -9.68
CA GLY A 25 30.25 13.46 -10.19
C GLY A 25 29.35 13.91 -9.06
N MET A 26 29.51 15.17 -8.63
CA MET A 26 28.64 15.82 -7.64
C MET A 26 27.37 16.31 -8.37
N MET A 27 26.20 15.77 -8.01
CA MET A 27 24.95 16.52 -7.87
C MET A 27 23.94 15.64 -7.13
N GLU A 28 23.81 15.93 -5.82
CA GLU A 28 22.63 15.82 -4.98
C GLU A 28 21.61 14.71 -5.26
N GLY A 29 21.69 13.66 -4.46
CA GLY A 29 20.59 13.32 -3.55
C GLY A 29 19.23 12.98 -4.17
N ARG A 30 19.05 11.71 -4.51
CA ARG A 30 17.81 10.96 -4.18
C ARG A 30 18.05 9.46 -4.35
N CYS A 31 18.52 8.78 -3.31
CA CYS A 31 18.11 7.38 -3.10
C CYS A 31 16.62 7.42 -2.74
N GLY A 32 15.78 7.71 -3.73
CA GLY A 32 14.33 7.70 -3.57
C GLY A 32 13.93 6.29 -3.21
N GLY A 33 13.38 6.12 -2.01
CA GLY A 33 13.01 4.84 -1.45
C GLY A 33 12.23 3.98 -2.45
N MET A 34 12.81 2.85 -2.82
CA MET A 34 12.11 1.76 -3.49
C MET A 34 11.26 1.02 -2.45
N THR A 35 10.34 1.70 -1.76
CA THR A 35 9.57 1.04 -0.69
C THR A 35 8.06 1.35 -0.68
N GLU A 36 7.60 2.51 -1.15
CA GLU A 36 6.16 2.83 -1.04
C GLU A 36 5.42 2.66 -2.38
N GLY A 37 5.15 1.41 -2.80
CA GLY A 37 4.05 1.20 -3.76
C GLY A 37 4.07 -0.04 -4.65
N MET A 38 5.13 -0.85 -4.66
CA MET A 38 5.31 -1.86 -5.74
C MET A 38 5.22 -3.33 -5.35
N MET A 39 4.95 -3.71 -4.10
CA MET A 39 4.72 -5.12 -3.78
C MET A 39 3.66 -5.28 -2.70
N MET A 40 2.40 -5.44 -3.10
CA MET A 40 1.45 -6.33 -2.42
C MET A 40 0.29 -6.66 -3.36
N GLY A 41 0.58 -7.58 -4.28
CA GLY A 41 -0.40 -8.26 -5.11
C GLY A 41 -1.23 -9.21 -4.25
N GLY A 42 -2.27 -8.67 -3.62
CA GLY A 42 -3.42 -9.49 -3.26
C GLY A 42 -4.13 -9.91 -4.54
N ALA A 43 -4.63 -11.15 -4.59
CA ALA A 43 -5.46 -11.58 -5.71
C ALA A 43 -6.65 -10.63 -5.86
N MET A 44 -6.88 -10.14 -7.08
CA MET A 44 -8.07 -9.34 -7.37
C MET A 44 -9.32 -10.19 -7.08
N PRO A 45 -10.40 -9.60 -6.53
CA PRO A 45 -11.63 -10.34 -6.31
C PRO A 45 -12.13 -10.93 -7.63
N ARG A 46 -12.61 -12.18 -7.58
CA ARG A 46 -13.25 -12.86 -8.72
C ARG A 46 -14.56 -12.17 -9.13
N GLY A 47 -15.16 -11.41 -8.22
CA GLY A 47 -16.41 -10.68 -8.43
C GLY A 47 -17.61 -11.40 -7.85
N VAL A 48 -18.51 -10.62 -7.26
CA VAL A 48 -19.87 -11.05 -6.93
C VAL A 48 -20.89 -10.24 -7.73
N ASP A 49 -22.07 -10.80 -7.94
CA ASP A 49 -23.19 -10.07 -8.53
C ASP A 49 -23.59 -8.92 -7.59
N PRO A 50 -23.67 -7.66 -8.08
CA PRO A 50 -24.14 -6.52 -7.28
C PRO A 50 -25.48 -6.75 -6.58
N ALA A 51 -26.38 -7.55 -7.17
CA ALA A 51 -27.67 -7.89 -6.57
C ALA A 51 -27.54 -8.73 -5.29
N GLN A 52 -26.42 -9.45 -5.13
CA GLN A 52 -26.12 -10.28 -3.96
C GLN A 52 -25.41 -9.52 -2.84
N LEU A 53 -25.11 -8.24 -3.03
CA LEU A 53 -24.56 -7.41 -1.97
C LEU A 53 -25.58 -7.22 -0.82
N PRO A 54 -25.12 -7.21 0.45
CA PRO A 54 -25.97 -6.83 1.58
C PRO A 54 -26.62 -5.47 1.35
N GLU A 55 -27.93 -5.36 1.57
CA GLU A 55 -28.66 -4.12 1.28
C GLU A 55 -28.36 -3.55 -0.12
N SER A 56 -28.43 -4.38 -1.17
CA SER A 56 -28.00 -4.03 -2.54
C SER A 56 -28.65 -2.77 -3.14
N LYS A 57 -29.77 -2.31 -2.58
CA LYS A 57 -30.46 -1.07 -2.98
C LYS A 57 -30.01 0.18 -2.20
N SER A 58 -29.19 0.02 -1.16
CA SER A 58 -28.64 1.13 -0.37
C SER A 58 -27.71 2.02 -1.20
N THR A 59 -27.55 3.27 -0.77
CA THR A 59 -26.59 4.19 -1.40
C THR A 59 -25.18 3.62 -1.39
N GLY A 60 -24.74 3.01 -0.29
CA GLY A 60 -23.42 2.41 -0.16
C GLY A 60 -23.17 1.28 -1.17
N ALA A 61 -24.10 0.34 -1.28
CA ALA A 61 -24.01 -0.76 -2.24
C ALA A 61 -23.95 -0.27 -3.70
N ARG A 62 -24.76 0.73 -4.04
CA ARG A 62 -24.77 1.34 -5.38
C ARG A 62 -23.44 2.01 -5.71
N LEU A 63 -22.85 2.74 -4.76
CA LEU A 63 -21.54 3.36 -4.93
C LEU A 63 -20.43 2.31 -5.07
N VAL A 64 -20.46 1.25 -4.24
CA VAL A 64 -19.51 0.12 -4.34
C VAL A 64 -19.59 -0.52 -5.73
N ASN A 65 -20.78 -0.81 -6.24
CA ASN A 65 -20.95 -1.34 -7.58
C ASN A 65 -20.40 -0.37 -8.65
N GLN A 66 -20.75 0.91 -8.56
CA GLN A 66 -20.33 1.94 -9.51
C GLN A 66 -18.80 2.08 -9.61
N TYR A 67 -18.10 2.09 -8.48
CA TYR A 67 -16.66 2.39 -8.48
C TYR A 67 -15.78 1.14 -8.47
N CYS A 68 -16.13 0.11 -7.71
CA CYS A 68 -15.25 -1.02 -7.45
C CYS A 68 -15.30 -2.12 -8.53
N ALA A 69 -16.31 -2.11 -9.40
CA ALA A 69 -16.42 -3.04 -10.54
C ALA A 69 -15.71 -2.54 -11.81
N GLN A 70 -15.12 -1.34 -11.81
CA GLN A 70 -14.56 -0.72 -13.02
C GLN A 70 -13.32 -1.45 -13.57
N CYS A 71 -12.55 -2.11 -12.71
CA CYS A 71 -11.24 -2.66 -13.08
C CYS A 71 -11.15 -4.19 -12.97
N HIS A 72 -11.86 -4.78 -12.01
CA HIS A 72 -11.85 -6.20 -11.70
C HIS A 72 -13.16 -6.58 -11.02
N GLY A 73 -13.30 -7.85 -10.63
CA GLY A 73 -14.49 -8.33 -9.95
C GLY A 73 -14.81 -7.52 -8.69
N LEU A 74 -16.10 -7.31 -8.46
CA LEU A 74 -16.64 -6.62 -7.29
C LEU A 74 -16.31 -7.37 -5.98
N PRO A 75 -15.74 -6.71 -4.97
CA PRO A 75 -15.49 -7.36 -3.68
C PRO A 75 -16.79 -7.51 -2.87
N THR A 76 -16.91 -8.60 -2.12
CA THR A 76 -17.90 -8.69 -1.02
C THR A 76 -17.37 -7.97 0.22
N PRO A 77 -18.23 -7.32 1.02
CA PRO A 77 -17.84 -6.76 2.32
C PRO A 77 -17.21 -7.79 3.29
N ALA A 78 -17.62 -9.06 3.22
CA ALA A 78 -17.06 -10.15 4.05
C ALA A 78 -15.58 -10.51 3.74
N LEU A 79 -14.99 -9.97 2.67
CA LEU A 79 -13.61 -10.30 2.27
C LEU A 79 -12.54 -9.81 3.25
N HIS A 80 -12.84 -8.74 4.00
CA HIS A 80 -11.97 -8.19 5.03
C HIS A 80 -12.76 -7.92 6.30
N SER A 81 -12.09 -7.88 7.45
CA SER A 81 -12.68 -7.34 8.67
C SER A 81 -13.00 -5.84 8.52
N ALA A 82 -13.90 -5.31 9.34
CA ALA A 82 -14.25 -3.88 9.33
C ALA A 82 -13.01 -2.94 9.34
N PRO A 83 -12.05 -3.07 10.27
CA PRO A 83 -10.85 -2.22 10.22
C PRO A 83 -9.96 -2.48 8.98
N GLY A 84 -10.02 -3.68 8.40
CA GLY A 84 -9.28 -4.04 7.20
C GLY A 84 -9.73 -3.30 5.93
N TRP A 85 -10.96 -2.77 5.89
CA TRP A 85 -11.47 -2.06 4.72
C TRP A 85 -10.84 -0.68 4.48
N ALA A 86 -10.48 0.05 5.55
CA ALA A 86 -9.92 1.39 5.43
C ALA A 86 -8.67 1.45 4.52
N PRO A 87 -7.62 0.62 4.72
CA PRO A 87 -6.45 0.63 3.83
C PRO A 87 -6.78 0.15 2.40
N VAL A 88 -7.76 -0.74 2.22
CA VAL A 88 -8.16 -1.24 0.89
C VAL A 88 -8.88 -0.16 0.08
N VAL A 89 -9.91 0.45 0.67
CA VAL A 89 -10.69 1.52 0.05
C VAL A 89 -9.79 2.73 -0.25
N GLY A 90 -8.91 3.11 0.69
CA GLY A 90 -7.94 4.17 0.48
C GLY A 90 -7.00 3.92 -0.70
N ARG A 91 -6.42 2.70 -0.78
CA ARG A 91 -5.55 2.31 -1.90
C ARG A 91 -6.28 2.33 -3.25
N MET A 92 -7.50 1.80 -3.31
CA MET A 92 -8.29 1.78 -4.55
C MET A 92 -8.70 3.18 -4.99
N ASN A 93 -9.06 4.06 -4.05
CA ASN A 93 -9.33 5.45 -4.36
C ASN A 93 -8.10 6.17 -4.94
N ALA A 94 -6.93 6.02 -4.31
CA ALA A 94 -5.69 6.59 -4.84
C ALA A 94 -5.38 6.07 -6.26
N ARG A 95 -5.61 4.77 -6.50
CA ARG A 95 -5.46 4.19 -7.84
C ARG A 95 -6.47 4.76 -8.83
N MET A 96 -7.75 4.86 -8.49
CA MET A 96 -8.78 5.44 -9.36
C MET A 96 -8.46 6.90 -9.72
N GLN A 97 -8.06 7.70 -8.74
CA GLN A 97 -7.66 9.10 -8.94
C GLN A 97 -6.46 9.23 -9.88
N TRP A 98 -5.45 8.38 -9.70
CA TRP A 98 -4.28 8.35 -10.58
C TRP A 98 -4.66 7.92 -12.00
N MET A 99 -5.43 6.84 -12.14
CA MET A 99 -5.86 6.33 -13.45
C MET A 99 -6.70 7.34 -14.22
N ARG A 100 -7.64 8.02 -13.54
CA ARG A 100 -8.47 9.10 -14.12
C ARG A 100 -7.64 10.20 -14.78
N GLN A 101 -6.45 10.48 -14.26
CA GLN A 101 -5.57 11.56 -14.74
C GLN A 101 -4.48 11.08 -15.71
N ASN A 102 -4.06 9.81 -15.60
CA ASN A 102 -2.84 9.30 -16.24
C ASN A 102 -3.08 8.11 -17.18
N SER A 103 -4.32 7.65 -17.33
CA SER A 103 -4.69 6.55 -18.22
C SER A 103 -5.61 7.01 -19.33
N SER A 104 -5.56 6.32 -20.47
CA SER A 104 -6.55 6.45 -21.54
C SER A 104 -7.89 5.77 -21.19
N MET A 105 -7.95 4.96 -20.12
CA MET A 105 -9.19 4.39 -19.63
C MET A 105 -10.04 5.44 -18.93
N ALA A 106 -11.34 5.47 -19.26
CA ALA A 106 -12.31 6.34 -18.61
C ALA A 106 -12.70 5.80 -17.22
N ILE A 107 -11.83 6.01 -16.23
CA ILE A 107 -12.06 5.61 -14.83
C ILE A 107 -12.67 6.77 -14.05
N ALA A 108 -13.81 6.52 -13.41
CA ALA A 108 -14.41 7.42 -12.44
C ALA A 108 -13.77 7.24 -11.06
N ALA A 109 -13.63 8.34 -10.32
CA ALA A 109 -13.17 8.33 -8.94
C ALA A 109 -14.24 8.98 -8.03
N PRO A 110 -14.46 8.46 -6.82
CA PRO A 110 -15.46 8.99 -5.90
C PRO A 110 -15.03 10.36 -5.35
N THR A 111 -16.04 11.18 -5.02
CA THR A 111 -15.86 12.34 -4.16
C THR A 111 -15.53 11.92 -2.73
N SER A 112 -15.09 12.87 -1.88
CA SER A 112 -14.77 12.59 -0.48
C SER A 112 -15.96 12.02 0.31
N ASP A 113 -17.19 12.45 0.03
CA ASP A 113 -18.37 11.98 0.76
C ASP A 113 -18.86 10.62 0.25
N GLU A 114 -18.79 10.38 -1.07
CA GLU A 114 -19.02 9.05 -1.63
C GLU A 114 -18.00 8.04 -1.11
N LEU A 115 -16.73 8.43 -0.98
CA LEU A 115 -15.68 7.57 -0.43
C LEU A 115 -15.98 7.18 1.02
N LYS A 116 -16.46 8.11 1.85
CA LYS A 116 -16.89 7.82 3.23
C LYS A 116 -18.07 6.86 3.23
N ALA A 117 -19.05 7.05 2.34
CA ALA A 117 -20.21 6.17 2.23
C ALA A 117 -19.81 4.74 1.80
N ILE A 118 -18.88 4.63 0.84
CA ILE A 118 -18.29 3.34 0.43
C ILE A 118 -17.61 2.68 1.63
N LEU A 119 -16.70 3.40 2.32
CA LEU A 119 -15.98 2.83 3.45
C LEU A 119 -16.94 2.37 4.55
N ALA A 120 -17.90 3.22 4.94
CA ALA A 120 -18.89 2.89 5.95
C ALA A 120 -19.67 1.63 5.59
N TYR A 121 -20.15 1.54 4.34
CA TYR A 121 -20.87 0.37 3.86
C TYR A 121 -20.02 -0.92 3.94
N MET A 122 -18.76 -0.87 3.47
CA MET A 122 -17.87 -2.04 3.53
C MET A 122 -17.61 -2.46 4.98
N GLN A 123 -17.50 -1.51 5.90
CA GLN A 123 -17.26 -1.78 7.33
C GLN A 123 -18.48 -2.34 8.05
N THR A 124 -19.67 -1.76 7.80
CA THR A 124 -20.93 -2.20 8.40
C THR A 124 -21.27 -3.65 8.05
N HIS A 125 -20.96 -4.07 6.83
CA HIS A 125 -21.29 -5.40 6.33
C HIS A 125 -20.11 -6.37 6.31
N ALA A 126 -19.02 -6.08 7.02
CA ALA A 126 -17.82 -6.92 7.11
C ALA A 126 -18.01 -8.19 7.97
N THR A 127 -19.07 -8.94 7.70
CA THR A 127 -19.55 -10.11 8.46
C THR A 127 -19.69 -11.34 7.61
#